data_AF-A0A2N2NMT7-F1
#
_entry.id   AF-A0A2N2NMT7-F1
#
_cell.length_a   1.000
_cell.length_b   1.000
_cell.length_c   1.000
_cell.angle_alpha   90.00
_cell.angle_beta   90.00
_cell.angle_gamma   90.00
#
_symmetry.space_group_name_H-M   'P 1'
#
loop_
_entity.id
_entity.type
_entity.pdbx_description
1 polymer ?
#
loop_
_entity_poly.entity_id
_entity_poly.type
_entity_poly.pdbx_seq_one_letter_code
_entity_poly.pdbx_strand_id
1 'polypeptide(L)' 'MDSKTKELLGLVASMVLRCNDCIDYHIIQCVQAGWDDDSLIEVFNVALIVGGSIVIPHLRHAVETLDMVRNGEN' A
#
# COMPACT_ATOMS: atom_id res chain seq x y z
N MET A 1 11.97 -3.70 -14.93
CA MET A 1 11.45 -3.21 -13.66
C MET A 1 12.27 -3.77 -12.53
N ASP A 2 12.85 -2.90 -11.72
CA ASP A 2 13.53 -3.24 -10.47
C ASP A 2 12.54 -3.75 -9.41
N SER A 3 13.06 -4.38 -8.36
CA SER A 3 12.25 -4.95 -7.28
C SER A 3 11.44 -3.90 -6.53
N LYS A 4 11.98 -2.68 -6.34
CA LYS A 4 11.30 -1.59 -5.63
C LYS A 4 10.01 -1.17 -6.35
N THR A 5 10.04 -1.08 -7.67
CA THR A 5 8.86 -0.77 -8.50
C THR A 5 7.85 -1.94 -8.51
N LYS A 6 8.31 -3.19 -8.43
CA LYS A 6 7.41 -4.36 -8.38
C LYS A 6 6.57 -4.38 -7.11
N GLU A 7 7.12 -3.96 -5.96
CA GLU A 7 6.36 -3.90 -4.70
C GLU A 7 5.21 -2.87 -4.77
N LEU A 8 5.41 -1.71 -5.41
CA LEU A 8 4.32 -0.76 -5.65
C LEU A 8 3.22 -1.34 -6.53
N LEU A 9 3.58 -2.10 -7.57
CA LEU A 9 2.60 -2.78 -8.41
C LEU A 9 1.86 -3.88 -7.65
N GLY A 10 2.57 -4.60 -6.79
CA GLY A 10 1.97 -5.58 -5.89
C GLY A 10 0.97 -4.94 -4.93
N LEU A 11 1.33 -3.78 -4.37
CA LEU A 11 0.47 -2.99 -3.49
C LEU A 11 -0.81 -2.54 -4.20
N VAL A 12 -0.69 -1.88 -5.35
CA VAL A 12 -1.87 -1.38 -6.08
C VAL A 12 -2.79 -2.53 -6.51
N ALA A 13 -2.22 -3.65 -6.98
CA ALA A 13 -2.99 -4.83 -7.37
C ALA A 13 -3.71 -5.45 -6.15
N SER A 14 -3.03 -5.54 -5.01
CA SER A 14 -3.59 -6.08 -3.77
C SER A 14 -4.74 -5.25 -3.22
N MET A 15 -4.64 -3.91 -3.34
CA MET A 15 -5.72 -3.01 -2.95
C MET A 15 -6.95 -3.15 -3.85
N VAL A 16 -6.76 -3.20 -5.17
CA VAL A 16 -7.87 -3.40 -6.13
C VAL A 16 -8.51 -4.79 -5.96
N LEU A 17 -7.71 -5.80 -5.64
CA LEU A 17 -8.18 -7.17 -5.32
C LEU A 17 -8.71 -7.32 -3.89
N ARG A 18 -8.56 -6.30 -3.04
CA ARG A 18 -9.10 -6.25 -1.67
C ARG A 18 -8.56 -7.36 -0.75
N CYS A 19 -7.27 -7.67 -0.87
CA CYS A 19 -6.58 -8.65 -0.01
C CYS A 19 -5.79 -7.95 1.09
N ASN A 20 -6.30 -7.89 2.33
CA ASN A 20 -5.62 -7.18 3.44
C ASN A 20 -4.25 -7.75 3.76
N ASP A 21 -4.10 -9.08 3.87
CA ASP A 21 -2.81 -9.71 4.14
C ASP A 21 -1.77 -9.37 3.04
N CYS A 22 -2.21 -9.29 1.79
CA CYS A 22 -1.37 -8.91 0.66
C CYS A 22 -1.01 -7.40 0.70
N ILE A 23 -1.96 -6.54 1.08
CA ILE A 23 -1.76 -5.10 1.27
C ILE A 23 -0.70 -4.89 2.36
N ASP A 24 -0.83 -5.55 3.49
CA ASP A 24 0.12 -5.44 4.60
C ASP A 24 1.52 -5.86 4.20
N TYR A 25 1.63 -7.02 3.55
CA TYR A 25 2.89 -7.52 3.02
C TYR A 25 3.56 -6.49 2.11
N HIS A 26 2.85 -5.97 1.11
CA HIS A 26 3.43 -5.04 0.15
C HIS A 26 3.70 -3.65 0.75
N ILE A 27 2.95 -3.18 1.74
CA ILE A 27 3.29 -1.95 2.48
C ILE A 27 4.63 -2.11 3.19
N ILE A 28 4.83 -3.19 3.94
CA ILE A 28 6.08 -3.47 4.65
C ILE A 28 7.25 -3.52 3.65
N GLN A 29 7.08 -4.23 2.52
CA GLN A 29 8.12 -4.31 1.50
C GLN A 29 8.41 -2.95 0.83
N CYS A 30 7.39 -2.15 0.55
CA CYS A 30 7.57 -0.82 -0.02
C CYS A 30 8.33 0.12 0.94
N VAL A 31 7.99 0.09 2.22
CA VAL A 31 8.68 0.84 3.28
C VAL A 31 10.15 0.42 3.36
N GLN A 32 10.42 -0.88 3.42
CA GLN A 32 11.79 -1.42 3.46
C GLN A 32 12.60 -1.09 2.19
N ALA A 33 11.93 -0.99 1.03
CA ALA A 33 12.54 -0.56 -0.22
C ALA A 33 12.78 0.97 -0.30
N GLY A 34 12.42 1.71 0.76
CA GLY A 34 12.64 3.15 0.88
C GLY A 34 11.70 3.99 0.02
N TRP A 35 10.44 3.57 -0.15
CA TRP A 35 9.40 4.48 -0.62
C TRP A 35 9.01 5.45 0.50
N ASP A 36 8.86 6.72 0.14
CA ASP A 36 8.29 7.75 1.01
C ASP A 36 6.76 7.65 1.08
N ASP A 37 6.18 8.30 2.08
CA ASP A 37 4.75 8.21 2.36
C ASP A 37 3.93 8.91 1.27
N ASP A 38 4.42 9.99 0.66
CA ASP A 38 3.76 10.68 -0.45
C ASP A 38 3.56 9.73 -1.64
N SER A 39 4.58 8.95 -1.98
CA SER A 39 4.53 7.93 -3.04
C SER A 39 3.52 6.82 -2.73
N LEU A 40 3.41 6.41 -1.47
CA LEU A 40 2.44 5.40 -1.04
C LEU A 40 1.02 5.92 -1.07
N ILE A 41 0.81 7.18 -0.67
CA ILE A 41 -0.48 7.87 -0.76
C ILE A 41 -0.92 8.01 -2.22
N GLU A 42 -0.01 8.29 -3.15
CA GLU A 42 -0.32 8.29 -4.59
C GLU A 42 -0.80 6.91 -5.07
N VAL A 43 -0.14 5.84 -4.64
CA VAL A 43 -0.56 4.46 -4.98
C VAL A 43 -1.93 4.13 -4.41
N PHE A 44 -2.22 4.57 -3.19
CA PHE A 44 -3.52 4.44 -2.55
C PHE A 44 -4.62 5.16 -3.32
N ASN A 45 -4.35 6.38 -3.80
CA ASN A 45 -5.28 7.15 -4.63
C ASN A 45 -5.54 6.46 -5.97
N VAL A 46 -4.50 5.94 -6.63
CA VAL A 46 -4.66 5.15 -7.86
C VAL A 46 -5.53 3.93 -7.61
N ALA A 47 -5.28 3.17 -6.55
CA ALA A 47 -6.08 2.01 -6.19
C ALA A 47 -7.55 2.37 -5.92
N LEU A 48 -7.81 3.50 -5.24
CA LEU A 48 -9.16 3.99 -4.96
C LEU A 48 -9.89 4.41 -6.24
N ILE A 49 -9.22 5.12 -7.15
CA ILE A 49 -9.83 5.54 -8.43
C ILE A 49 -10.15 4.34 -9.31
N VAL A 50 -9.23 3.36 -9.39
CA VAL A 50 -9.38 2.17 -10.24
C VAL A 50 -10.39 1.18 -9.64
N GLY A 51 -10.30 0.91 -8.34
CA GLY A 51 -11.15 -0.08 -7.67
C GLY A 51 -12.49 0.49 -7.19
N GLY A 52 -12.66 1.81 -7.15
CA GLY A 52 -13.87 2.48 -6.69
C GLY A 52 -14.07 2.43 -5.17
N SER A 53 -15.24 2.88 -4.71
CA SER A 53 -15.55 3.05 -3.29
C SER A 53 -15.47 1.77 -2.46
N ILE A 54 -15.53 0.59 -3.09
CA ILE A 54 -15.39 -0.71 -2.41
C ILE A 54 -13.98 -0.93 -1.86
N VAL A 55 -12.97 -0.18 -2.32
CA VAL A 55 -11.60 -0.21 -1.79
C VAL A 55 -11.48 0.57 -0.48
N ILE A 56 -12.42 1.47 -0.13
CA ILE A 56 -12.30 2.35 1.04
C ILE A 56 -12.01 1.61 2.36
N PRO A 57 -12.66 0.48 2.71
CA PRO A 57 -12.31 -0.26 3.92
C PRO A 57 -10.86 -0.79 3.91
N HIS A 58 -10.38 -1.22 2.73
CA HIS A 58 -9.02 -1.72 2.54
C HIS A 58 -7.99 -0.61 2.52
N LEU A 59 -8.37 0.58 2.03
CA LEU A 59 -7.56 1.79 2.13
C LEU A 59 -7.38 2.24 3.58
N ARG A 60 -8.45 2.22 4.38
CA ARG A 60 -8.34 2.54 5.82
C ARG A 60 -7.40 1.59 6.53
N HIS A 61 -7.54 0.29 6.27
CA HIS A 61 -6.62 -0.74 6.74
C HIS A 61 -5.17 -0.48 6.28
N ALA A 62 -4.97 -0.14 5.00
CA ALA A 62 -3.65 0.19 4.46
C ALA A 62 -2.99 1.38 5.19
N VAL A 63 -3.76 2.44 5.48
CA VAL A 63 -3.27 3.60 6.25
C VAL A 63 -2.90 3.19 7.68
N GLU A 64 -3.74 2.41 8.35
CA GLU A 64 -3.45 1.89 9.70
C GLU A 64 -2.15 1.05 9.71
N THR A 65 -1.96 0.18 8.72
CA THR A 65 -0.73 -0.61 8.58
C THR A 65 0.48 0.28 8.31
N LEU A 66 0.37 1.28 7.42
CA LEU A 66 1.46 2.21 7.15
C LEU A 66 1.87 2.97 8.41
N ASP A 67 0.90 3.48 9.16
CA ASP A 67 1.14 4.16 10.44
C ASP A 67 1.82 3.24 11.45
N MET A 68 1.41 1.97 11.55
CA MET A 68 2.04 1.00 12.44
C MET A 68 3.50 0.72 12.05
N VAL A 69 3.77 0.54 10.75
CA VAL A 69 5.13 0.27 10.25
C VAL A 69 6.03 1.49 10.51
N ARG A 70 5.56 2.72 10.24
CA ARG A 70 6.33 3.94 10.48
C ARG A 70 6.54 4.26 11.96
N ASN A 71 5.52 4.06 12.79
CA ASN A 71 5.63 4.34 14.22
C ASN A 71 6.40 3.24 14.98
N GLY A 72 6.45 2.01 14.46
CA GLY A 72 7.24 0.90 15.00
C GLY A 72 8.71 0.90 14.62
N GLU A 73 9.13 1.79 13.71
CA GLU A 73 10.54 2.03 13.34
C GLU A 73 11.26 3.05 14.26
N ASN A 74 10.61 3.52 15.33
CA ASN A 74 11.19 4.37 16.39
C ASN A 74 11.66 3.58 17.61
#